data_AF-A0A7Y2VMA3-F1
#
_entry.id   AF-A0A7Y2VMA3-F1
#
_cell.length_a   1.000
_cell.length_b   1.000
_cell.length_c   1.000
_cell.angle_alpha   90.00
_cell.angle_beta   90.00
_cell.angle_gamma   90.00
#
_symmetry.space_group_name_H-M   'P 1'
#
loop_
_entity.id
_entity.type
_entity.pdbx_description
1 polymer ?
#
loop_
_entity_poly.entity_id
_entity_poly.type
_entity_poly.pdbx_seq_one_letter_code
_entity_poly.pdbx_strand_id
1 'polypeptide(L)'
;GMMVNGEPSLTCKTFVRDLPDKVRIEPLENFPIERDLVVVQDDVMEKLQRAKPWIIRKDDPPEDREFTQSRAALYKFKQYTMCVNCMCCYAACPQYGLDPDFIGPAVLALAHRYNQDSRDQGKSERLDILADHDGVWQCSFVGACSEVCPKSVDPAAAVQQMKVDGAIEWWKQKLPGGKS
;
A
#
# COMPACT_ATOMS: atom_id res chain seq x y z
N GLY A 1 -9.00 12.05 1.13
CA GLY A 1 -8.60 12.97 0.06
C GLY A 1 -9.85 13.45 -0.66
N MET A 2 -9.69 14.32 -1.65
CA MET A 2 -10.74 14.72 -2.61
C MET A 2 -10.07 14.94 -3.97
N MET A 3 -10.83 14.98 -5.05
CA MET A 3 -10.31 15.44 -6.33
C MET A 3 -10.32 16.97 -6.36
N VAL A 4 -9.22 17.56 -6.81
CA VAL A 4 -9.09 19.00 -7.04
C VAL A 4 -8.71 19.20 -8.50
N ASN A 5 -9.63 19.75 -9.29
CA ASN A 5 -9.46 19.91 -10.74
C ASN A 5 -9.05 18.61 -11.47
N GLY A 6 -9.63 17.47 -11.05
CA GLY A 6 -9.33 16.14 -11.63
C GLY A 6 -8.13 15.43 -11.01
N GLU A 7 -7.40 16.05 -10.07
CA GLU A 7 -6.23 15.44 -9.43
C GLU A 7 -6.51 15.07 -7.96
N PRO A 8 -6.25 13.82 -7.53
CA PRO A 8 -6.51 13.41 -6.16
C PRO A 8 -5.51 14.05 -5.19
N SER A 9 -6.04 14.79 -4.22
CA SER A 9 -5.25 15.66 -3.33
C SER A 9 -5.70 15.58 -1.87
N LEU A 10 -4.82 16.01 -0.96
CA LEU A 10 -5.19 16.39 0.40
C LEU A 10 -5.57 17.86 0.42
N THR A 11 -6.87 18.17 0.51
CA THR A 11 -7.38 19.55 0.45
C THR A 11 -6.86 20.45 1.57
N CYS A 12 -6.49 19.90 2.73
CA CYS A 12 -5.84 20.66 3.81
C CYS A 12 -4.38 21.07 3.49
N LYS A 13 -3.78 20.51 2.44
CA LYS A 13 -2.43 20.83 1.93
C LYS A 13 -2.51 21.53 0.55
N THR A 14 -3.70 21.68 -0.01
CA THR A 14 -3.93 22.38 -1.28
C THR A 14 -4.25 23.83 -0.99
N PHE A 15 -3.38 24.77 -1.38
CA PHE A 15 -3.60 26.18 -1.12
C PHE A 15 -4.35 26.84 -2.26
N VAL A 16 -5.39 27.63 -1.93
CA VAL A 16 -6.20 28.36 -2.92
C VAL A 16 -5.35 29.28 -3.80
N ARG A 17 -4.29 29.88 -3.26
CA ARG A 17 -3.37 30.76 -4.00
C ARG A 17 -2.59 30.05 -5.13
N ASP A 18 -2.49 28.74 -5.07
CA ASP A 18 -1.77 27.91 -6.06
C ASP A 18 -2.74 27.33 -7.11
N LEU A 19 -4.04 27.66 -7.02
CA LEU A 19 -5.10 27.17 -7.88
C LEU A 19 -5.62 28.27 -8.82
N PRO A 20 -6.23 27.89 -9.97
CA PRO A 20 -6.91 28.85 -10.84
C PRO A 20 -8.15 29.48 -10.16
N ASP A 21 -8.64 30.60 -10.71
CA ASP A 21 -9.80 31.34 -10.19
C ASP A 21 -11.06 30.50 -9.99
N LYS A 22 -11.24 29.45 -10.82
CA LYS A 22 -12.32 28.48 -10.71
C LYS A 22 -11.75 27.13 -10.31
N VAL A 23 -12.20 26.63 -9.16
CA VAL A 23 -11.78 25.34 -8.62
C VAL A 23 -12.96 24.38 -8.62
N ARG A 24 -12.77 23.18 -9.17
CA ARG A 24 -13.70 22.07 -9.06
C ARG A 24 -13.22 21.11 -7.98
N ILE A 25 -14.07 20.85 -6.99
CA ILE A 25 -13.82 19.91 -5.91
C ILE A 25 -14.85 18.78 -6.01
N GLU A 26 -14.37 17.54 -5.99
CA GLU A 26 -15.20 16.35 -6.16
C GLU A 26 -14.79 15.26 -5.16
N PRO A 27 -15.70 14.32 -4.82
CA PRO A 27 -15.33 13.13 -4.06
C PRO A 27 -14.24 12.34 -4.79
N LEU A 28 -13.45 11.57 -4.04
CA LEU A 28 -12.38 10.74 -4.61
C LEU A 28 -12.93 9.79 -5.68
N GLU A 29 -12.27 9.76 -6.83
CA GLU A 29 -12.55 8.79 -7.89
C GLU A 29 -12.28 7.35 -7.42
N ASN A 30 -12.89 6.39 -8.12
CA ASN A 30 -12.84 4.95 -7.84
C ASN A 30 -13.50 4.50 -6.53
N PHE A 31 -14.22 5.39 -5.84
CA PHE A 31 -15.00 5.04 -4.67
C PHE A 31 -16.49 5.38 -4.88
N PRO A 32 -17.41 4.54 -4.37
CA PRO A 32 -18.81 4.93 -4.26
C PRO A 32 -18.96 6.19 -3.41
N ILE A 33 -19.83 7.10 -3.83
CA ILE A 33 -20.13 8.34 -3.10
C ILE A 33 -21.24 8.03 -2.10
N GLU A 34 -20.96 8.27 -0.81
CA GLU A 34 -21.98 8.18 0.24
C GLU A 34 -22.86 9.44 0.20
N ARG A 35 -22.22 10.61 0.33
CA ARG A 35 -22.88 11.91 0.26
C ARG A 35 -21.85 13.04 0.11
N ASP A 36 -22.17 14.03 -0.73
CA ASP A 36 -21.34 15.21 -0.96
C ASP A 36 -19.90 14.82 -1.36
N LEU A 37 -18.92 15.07 -0.49
CA LEU A 37 -17.50 14.75 -0.70
C LEU A 37 -17.04 13.51 0.10
N VAL A 38 -17.97 12.82 0.75
CA VAL A 38 -17.72 11.60 1.54
C VAL A 38 -17.89 10.39 0.63
N VAL A 39 -16.89 9.52 0.65
CA VAL A 39 -16.85 8.26 -0.11
C VAL A 39 -16.86 7.06 0.83
N VAL A 40 -17.38 5.94 0.35
CA VAL A 40 -17.37 4.64 1.05
C VAL A 40 -15.99 4.00 0.93
N GLN A 41 -15.40 3.57 2.05
CA GLN A 41 -14.02 3.03 2.10
C GLN A 41 -13.96 1.56 2.55
N ASP A 42 -15.11 0.91 2.71
CA ASP A 42 -15.26 -0.41 3.32
C ASP A 42 -14.41 -1.47 2.60
N ASP A 43 -14.40 -1.47 1.27
CA ASP A 43 -13.55 -2.34 0.44
C ASP A 43 -12.06 -2.26 0.84
N VAL A 44 -11.53 -1.04 0.97
CA VAL A 44 -10.13 -0.85 1.35
C VAL A 44 -9.88 -1.31 2.79
N MET A 45 -10.85 -1.12 3.69
CA MET A 45 -10.74 -1.56 5.08
C MET A 45 -10.74 -3.09 5.19
N GLU A 46 -11.54 -3.79 4.39
CA GLU A 46 -11.54 -5.25 4.31
C GLU A 46 -10.21 -5.77 3.75
N LYS A 47 -9.73 -5.20 2.64
CA LYS A 47 -8.42 -5.51 2.04
C LYS A 47 -7.25 -5.23 3.00
N LEU A 48 -7.35 -4.15 3.78
CA LEU A 48 -6.36 -3.81 4.81
C LEU A 48 -6.25 -4.89 5.88
N GLN A 49 -7.37 -5.48 6.32
CA GLN A 49 -7.35 -6.58 7.28
C GLN A 49 -6.66 -7.83 6.70
N ARG A 50 -6.93 -8.15 5.43
CA ARG A 50 -6.29 -9.26 4.70
C ARG A 50 -4.76 -9.13 4.65
N ALA A 51 -4.23 -7.91 4.60
CA ALA A 51 -2.79 -7.66 4.57
C ALA A 51 -2.06 -7.88 5.92
N LYS A 52 -2.77 -8.22 6.99
CA LYS A 52 -2.22 -8.46 8.33
C LYS A 52 -1.21 -7.38 8.80
N PRO A 53 -1.61 -6.10 8.91
CA PRO A 53 -0.71 -4.98 9.16
C PRO A 53 -0.31 -4.84 10.64
N TRP A 54 0.20 -5.90 11.24
CA TRP A 54 0.75 -5.97 12.60
C TRP A 54 1.98 -6.90 12.61
N ILE A 55 2.84 -6.80 13.63
CA ILE A 55 3.99 -7.71 13.75
C ILE A 55 3.48 -9.13 14.01
N ILE A 56 3.85 -10.06 13.13
CA ILE A 56 3.63 -11.49 13.31
C ILE A 56 4.96 -12.11 13.72
N ARG A 57 5.03 -12.68 14.90
CA ARG A 57 6.24 -13.31 15.45
C ARG A 57 5.85 -14.38 16.46
N LYS A 58 6.64 -15.45 16.54
CA LYS A 58 6.45 -16.53 17.53
C LYS A 58 7.26 -16.34 18.81
N ASP A 59 8.41 -15.68 18.71
CA ASP A 59 9.32 -15.48 19.84
C ASP A 59 8.89 -14.31 20.71
N ASP A 60 9.02 -14.46 22.03
CA ASP A 60 8.86 -13.35 22.97
C ASP A 60 10.04 -12.36 22.89
N PRO A 61 9.84 -11.08 23.23
CA PRO A 61 10.96 -10.17 23.42
C PRO A 61 11.90 -10.69 24.51
N PRO A 62 13.21 -10.37 24.46
CA PRO A 62 14.11 -10.71 25.53
C PRO A 62 13.64 -10.12 26.87
N GLU A 63 13.89 -10.83 27.97
CA GLU A 63 13.58 -10.35 29.31
C GLU A 63 14.21 -8.95 29.54
N ASP A 64 13.40 -8.02 30.05
CA ASP A 64 13.73 -6.63 30.35
C ASP A 64 14.12 -5.70 29.18
N ARG A 65 13.89 -6.07 27.91
CA ARG A 65 14.17 -5.15 26.78
C ARG A 65 13.35 -5.41 25.51
N GLU A 66 13.31 -4.39 24.65
CA GLU A 66 12.70 -4.47 23.33
C GLU A 66 13.54 -5.24 22.30
N PHE A 67 12.91 -5.63 21.18
CA PHE A 67 13.64 -6.19 20.04
C PHE A 67 14.61 -5.17 19.45
N THR A 68 15.88 -5.57 19.33
CA THR A 68 16.90 -4.74 18.70
C THR A 68 16.65 -4.61 17.20
N GLN A 69 16.69 -3.38 16.68
CA GLN A 69 16.65 -3.10 15.25
C GLN A 69 17.76 -2.12 14.88
N SER A 70 18.61 -2.50 13.92
CA SER A 70 19.65 -1.60 13.44
C SER A 70 19.05 -0.47 12.59
N ARG A 71 19.73 0.67 12.54
CA ARG A 71 19.31 1.80 11.70
C ARG A 71 19.22 1.41 10.21
N ALA A 72 20.14 0.57 9.73
CA ALA A 72 20.12 0.05 8.38
C ALA A 72 18.90 -0.85 8.12
N ALA A 73 18.47 -1.66 9.10
CA ALA A 73 17.25 -2.46 8.99
C ALA A 73 16.00 -1.58 8.94
N LEU A 74 15.89 -0.56 9.80
CA LEU A 74 14.78 0.40 9.78
C LEU A 74 14.66 1.11 8.41
N TYR A 75 15.78 1.55 7.84
CA TYR A 75 15.75 2.28 6.56
C TYR A 75 15.21 1.47 5.38
N LYS A 76 15.18 0.14 5.45
CA LYS A 76 14.57 -0.70 4.40
C LYS A 76 13.07 -0.46 4.22
N PHE A 77 12.37 -0.06 5.28
CA PHE A 77 10.92 0.08 5.24
C PHE A 77 10.40 1.41 5.76
N LYS A 78 11.26 2.27 6.33
CA LYS A 78 10.88 3.56 6.94
C LYS A 78 10.03 4.42 6.02
N GLN A 79 10.32 4.48 4.72
CA GLN A 79 9.51 5.30 3.81
C GLN A 79 8.05 4.83 3.74
N TYR A 80 7.84 3.51 3.82
CA TYR A 80 6.53 2.88 3.75
C TYR A 80 5.72 3.03 5.04
N THR A 81 6.34 3.41 6.16
CA THR A 81 5.63 3.73 7.41
C THR A 81 4.95 5.09 7.38
N MET A 82 5.21 5.92 6.37
CA MET A 82 4.72 7.31 6.30
C MET A 82 3.34 7.43 5.66
N CYS A 83 2.72 6.31 5.26
CA CYS A 83 1.36 6.30 4.74
C CYS A 83 0.38 6.82 5.79
N VAL A 84 -0.52 7.72 5.37
CA VAL A 84 -1.55 8.33 6.22
C VAL A 84 -2.96 7.89 5.82
N ASN A 85 -3.09 6.84 5.03
CA ASN A 85 -4.36 6.28 4.55
C ASN A 85 -5.30 7.33 3.94
N CYS A 86 -4.75 8.26 3.16
CA CYS A 86 -5.52 9.36 2.55
C CYS A 86 -6.38 8.98 1.34
N MET A 87 -6.19 7.76 0.81
CA MET A 87 -6.83 7.20 -0.38
C MET A 87 -6.53 7.87 -1.73
N CYS A 88 -5.68 8.90 -1.79
CA CYS A 88 -5.30 9.54 -3.06
C CYS A 88 -4.69 8.57 -4.08
N CYS A 89 -3.86 7.62 -3.62
CA CYS A 89 -3.25 6.62 -4.49
C CYS A 89 -4.26 5.63 -5.11
N TYR A 90 -5.40 5.40 -4.46
CA TYR A 90 -6.48 4.56 -4.99
C TYR A 90 -7.26 5.31 -6.07
N ALA A 91 -7.60 6.58 -5.81
CA ALA A 91 -8.25 7.44 -6.79
C ALA A 91 -7.38 7.65 -8.04
N ALA A 92 -6.05 7.74 -7.89
CA ALA A 92 -5.13 7.86 -9.03
C ALA A 92 -4.89 6.54 -9.79
N CYS A 93 -5.21 5.38 -9.22
CA CYS A 93 -4.83 4.10 -9.81
C CYS A 93 -5.91 3.61 -10.77
N PRO A 94 -5.65 3.56 -12.09
CA PRO A 94 -6.66 3.08 -13.04
C PRO A 94 -6.97 1.59 -12.87
N GLN A 95 -6.00 0.79 -12.42
CA GLN A 95 -6.24 -0.65 -12.19
C GLN A 95 -7.25 -0.87 -11.08
N TYR A 96 -7.23 -0.05 -10.02
CA TYR A 96 -8.23 -0.15 -8.95
C TYR A 96 -9.62 0.29 -9.42
N GLY A 97 -9.70 1.27 -10.34
CA GLY A 97 -10.98 1.65 -10.95
C GLY A 97 -11.54 0.64 -11.95
N LEU A 98 -10.69 -0.22 -12.53
CA LEU A 98 -11.07 -1.23 -13.52
C LEU A 98 -11.35 -2.61 -12.92
N ASP A 99 -10.59 -2.98 -11.89
CA ASP A 99 -10.68 -4.27 -11.22
C ASP A 99 -10.98 -4.05 -9.72
N PRO A 100 -12.23 -4.31 -9.29
CA PRO A 100 -12.61 -4.16 -7.89
C PRO A 100 -11.95 -5.19 -6.98
N ASP A 101 -11.39 -6.29 -7.49
CA ASP A 101 -10.73 -7.29 -6.66
C ASP A 101 -9.28 -6.88 -6.31
N PHE A 102 -8.69 -5.96 -7.10
CA PHE A 102 -7.33 -5.48 -6.86
C PHE A 102 -7.17 -4.90 -5.44
N ILE A 103 -6.20 -5.44 -4.69
CA ILE A 103 -5.90 -5.02 -3.30
C ILE A 103 -5.53 -3.52 -3.22
N GLY A 104 -4.88 -3.02 -4.26
CA GLY A 104 -4.55 -1.61 -4.39
C GLY A 104 -3.24 -1.16 -3.72
N PRO A 105 -2.77 0.03 -4.08
CA PRO A 105 -1.40 0.45 -3.85
C PRO A 105 -1.03 0.64 -2.37
N ALA A 106 -1.92 1.24 -1.55
CA ALA A 106 -1.55 1.54 -0.16
C ALA A 106 -1.49 0.28 0.71
N VAL A 107 -2.44 -0.64 0.54
CA VAL A 107 -2.47 -1.90 1.29
C VAL A 107 -1.27 -2.77 0.92
N LEU A 108 -0.93 -2.87 -0.37
CA LEU A 108 0.29 -3.57 -0.81
C LEU A 108 1.56 -2.91 -0.23
N ALA A 109 1.68 -1.59 -0.28
CA ALA A 109 2.82 -0.88 0.31
C ALA A 109 2.94 -1.09 1.82
N LEU A 110 1.81 -1.14 2.54
CA LEU A 110 1.78 -1.41 3.96
C LEU A 110 2.16 -2.86 4.28
N ALA A 111 1.74 -3.83 3.46
CA ALA A 111 2.19 -5.20 3.63
C ALA A 111 3.70 -5.33 3.38
N HIS A 112 4.23 -4.67 2.33
CA HIS A 112 5.67 -4.61 2.07
C HIS A 112 6.42 -4.01 3.26
N ARG A 113 5.88 -2.95 3.88
CA ARG A 113 6.43 -2.35 5.11
C ARG A 113 6.63 -3.37 6.22
N TYR A 114 5.72 -4.32 6.39
CA TYR A 114 5.86 -5.37 7.39
C TYR A 114 6.80 -6.48 6.93
N ASN A 115 6.72 -6.90 5.67
CA ASN A 115 7.61 -7.91 5.10
C ASN A 115 9.10 -7.53 5.16
N GLN A 116 9.40 -6.22 5.16
CA GLN A 116 10.76 -5.68 5.27
C GLN A 116 11.17 -5.32 6.71
N ASP A 117 10.27 -5.43 7.69
CA ASP A 117 10.58 -5.17 9.10
C ASP A 117 11.37 -6.35 9.68
N SER A 118 12.60 -6.11 10.15
CA SER A 118 13.47 -7.15 10.72
C SER A 118 12.89 -7.83 11.97
N ARG A 119 11.82 -7.27 12.54
CA ARG A 119 11.14 -7.81 13.72
C ARG A 119 9.97 -8.73 13.36
N ASP A 120 9.53 -8.73 12.10
CA ASP A 120 8.39 -9.51 11.62
C ASP A 120 8.87 -10.85 11.02
N GLN A 121 8.09 -11.92 11.27
CA GLN A 121 8.31 -13.28 10.80
C GLN A 121 7.14 -13.79 9.94
N GLY A 122 6.12 -12.96 9.68
CA GLY A 122 4.91 -13.33 8.96
C GLY A 122 4.96 -13.07 7.46
N LYS A 123 6.15 -12.92 6.85
CA LYS A 123 6.28 -12.65 5.42
C LYS A 123 5.59 -13.71 4.55
N SER A 124 5.77 -14.99 4.87
CA SER A 124 5.12 -16.10 4.15
C SER A 124 3.59 -15.99 4.21
N GLU A 125 3.05 -15.75 5.41
CA GLU A 125 1.60 -15.61 5.61
C GLU A 125 0.98 -14.44 4.83
N ARG A 126 1.76 -13.40 4.52
CA ARG A 126 1.32 -12.27 3.71
C ARG A 126 1.51 -12.53 2.22
N LEU A 127 2.62 -13.14 1.82
CA LEU A 127 2.87 -13.40 0.39
C LEU A 127 1.82 -14.32 -0.23
N ASP A 128 1.28 -15.29 0.51
CA ASP A 128 0.20 -16.15 0.00
C ASP A 128 -1.04 -15.36 -0.42
N ILE A 129 -1.31 -14.23 0.25
CA ILE A 129 -2.47 -13.36 -0.03
C ILE A 129 -2.12 -12.34 -1.12
N LEU A 130 -0.88 -11.87 -1.15
CA LEU A 130 -0.49 -10.68 -1.90
C LEU A 130 0.21 -11.01 -3.23
N ALA A 131 0.72 -12.22 -3.39
CA ALA A 131 1.23 -12.75 -4.64
C ALA A 131 0.19 -13.58 -5.41
N ASP A 132 -1.07 -13.54 -4.97
CA ASP A 132 -2.22 -14.09 -5.70
C ASP A 132 -2.64 -13.17 -6.86
N HIS A 133 -3.53 -13.65 -7.74
CA HIS A 133 -4.01 -12.95 -8.92
C HIS A 133 -4.47 -11.52 -8.61
N ASP A 134 -5.24 -11.33 -7.54
CA ASP A 134 -5.84 -10.04 -7.16
C ASP A 134 -4.86 -9.12 -6.39
N GLY A 135 -3.65 -9.63 -6.13
CA GLY A 135 -2.60 -8.94 -5.41
C GLY A 135 -1.69 -8.11 -6.30
N VAL A 136 -0.38 -8.32 -6.21
CA VAL A 136 0.62 -7.50 -6.91
C VAL A 136 0.54 -7.63 -8.44
N TRP A 137 -0.02 -8.71 -8.97
CA TRP A 137 -0.01 -9.01 -10.39
C TRP A 137 -1.01 -8.19 -11.22
N GLN A 138 -2.08 -7.66 -10.60
CA GLN A 138 -2.97 -6.68 -11.27
C GLN A 138 -2.31 -5.33 -11.52
N CYS A 139 -1.22 -5.01 -10.80
CA CYS A 139 -0.54 -3.75 -11.02
C CYS A 139 0.19 -3.75 -12.38
N SER A 140 -0.16 -2.84 -13.28
CA SER A 140 0.53 -2.61 -14.57
C SER A 140 1.65 -1.56 -14.49
N PHE A 141 2.00 -1.10 -13.28
CA PHE A 141 3.06 -0.11 -13.02
C PHE A 141 2.85 1.25 -13.73
N VAL A 142 1.61 1.74 -13.76
CA VAL A 142 1.28 3.11 -14.24
C VAL A 142 2.00 4.21 -13.45
N GLY A 143 2.28 3.98 -12.17
CA GLY A 143 3.07 4.90 -11.33
C GLY A 143 2.30 6.08 -10.72
N ALA A 144 1.08 6.37 -11.18
CA ALA A 144 0.26 7.49 -10.70
C ALA A 144 0.07 7.51 -9.17
N CYS A 145 0.00 6.34 -8.53
CA CYS A 145 -0.13 6.21 -7.07
C CYS A 145 1.06 6.81 -6.29
N SER A 146 2.27 6.79 -6.87
CA SER A 146 3.46 7.39 -6.28
C SER A 146 3.52 8.89 -6.51
N GLU A 147 3.17 9.34 -7.71
CA GLU A 147 3.13 10.77 -8.09
C GLU A 147 2.18 11.57 -7.19
N VAL A 148 0.98 11.05 -6.95
CA VAL A 148 -0.02 11.77 -6.14
C VAL A 148 0.20 11.63 -4.63
N CYS A 149 1.19 10.84 -4.18
CA CYS A 149 1.35 10.53 -2.77
C CYS A 149 1.81 11.78 -1.99
N PRO A 150 0.99 12.36 -1.10
CA PRO A 150 1.32 13.62 -0.43
C PRO A 150 2.46 13.50 0.60
N LYS A 151 2.87 12.26 0.89
CA LYS A 151 3.90 11.86 1.85
C LYS A 151 5.13 11.22 1.19
N SER A 152 5.15 11.11 -0.15
CA SER A 152 6.25 10.52 -0.90
C SER A 152 6.62 9.10 -0.43
N VAL A 153 5.59 8.29 -0.18
CA VAL A 153 5.73 6.89 0.28
C VAL A 153 6.25 5.96 -0.82
N ASP A 154 6.00 6.33 -2.07
CA ASP A 154 6.27 5.52 -3.28
C ASP A 154 5.64 4.10 -3.25
N PRO A 155 4.29 3.98 -3.26
CA PRO A 155 3.63 2.69 -3.32
C PRO A 155 3.99 1.87 -4.57
N ALA A 156 4.26 2.51 -5.71
CA ALA A 156 4.63 1.80 -6.93
C ALA A 156 5.93 0.98 -6.74
N ALA A 157 6.95 1.56 -6.12
CA ALA A 157 8.18 0.83 -5.82
C ALA A 157 7.97 -0.33 -4.84
N ALA A 158 7.08 -0.17 -3.84
CA ALA A 158 6.74 -1.26 -2.94
C ALA A 158 6.12 -2.44 -3.69
N VAL A 159 5.14 -2.17 -4.55
CA VAL A 159 4.45 -3.20 -5.35
C VAL A 159 5.44 -3.94 -6.25
N GLN A 160 6.36 -3.24 -6.91
CA GLN A 160 7.37 -3.90 -7.76
C GLN A 160 8.36 -4.74 -6.97
N GLN A 161 8.80 -4.30 -5.79
CA GLN A 161 9.65 -5.11 -4.92
C GLN A 161 8.93 -6.37 -4.46
N MET A 162 7.63 -6.27 -4.15
CA MET A 162 6.82 -7.44 -3.82
C MET A 162 6.63 -8.39 -5.01
N LYS A 163 6.53 -7.91 -6.26
CA LYS A 163 6.55 -8.78 -7.45
C LYS A 163 7.85 -9.56 -7.56
N VAL A 164 8.99 -8.90 -7.29
CA VAL A 164 10.30 -9.57 -7.28
C VAL A 164 10.34 -10.64 -6.19
N ASP A 165 9.91 -10.31 -4.97
CA ASP A 165 9.81 -11.27 -3.86
C ASP A 165 8.91 -12.46 -4.22
N GLY A 166 7.72 -12.20 -4.78
CA GLY A 166 6.77 -13.24 -5.20
C GLY A 166 7.33 -14.13 -6.30
N ALA A 167 8.02 -13.56 -7.30
CA ALA A 167 8.67 -14.33 -8.35
C ALA A 167 9.80 -15.22 -7.78
N ILE A 168 10.59 -14.71 -6.84
CA ILE A 168 11.65 -15.48 -6.18
C ILE A 168 11.07 -16.63 -5.38
N GLU A 169 10.03 -16.40 -4.58
CA GLU A 169 9.37 -17.47 -3.80
C GLU A 169 8.73 -18.53 -4.71
N TRP A 170 8.07 -18.12 -5.79
CA TRP A 170 7.54 -19.05 -6.79
C TRP A 170 8.63 -19.94 -7.38
N TRP A 171 9.78 -19.37 -7.74
CA TRP A 171 10.91 -20.16 -8.25
C TRP A 171 11.49 -21.12 -7.21
N LYS A 172 11.63 -20.69 -5.94
CA LYS A 172 12.10 -21.56 -4.86
C LYS A 172 11.22 -22.79 -4.68
N GLN A 173 9.90 -22.64 -4.85
CA GLN A 173 8.96 -23.76 -4.78
C GLN A 173 9.07 -24.73 -5.98
N LYS A 174 9.51 -24.25 -7.15
CA LYS A 174 9.63 -25.05 -8.38
C LYS A 174 10.99 -25.73 -8.55
N LEU A 175 12.03 -25.26 -7.86
CA LEU A 175 13.37 -25.86 -7.93
C LEU A 175 13.45 -27.18 -7.14
N PRO A 176 14.27 -28.17 -7.59
CA PRO A 176 14.44 -29.43 -6.88
C PRO A 176 14.93 -29.19 -5.44
N GLY A 177 14.15 -29.61 -4.44
CA GLY A 177 14.44 -29.43 -3.02
C GLY A 177 13.68 -28.29 -2.32
N GLY A 178 12.80 -27.57 -3.01
CA GLY A 178 11.87 -26.62 -2.39
C GLY A 178 10.89 -27.30 -1.44
N LYS A 179 10.73 -26.76 -0.22
CA LYS A 179 9.64 -27.15 0.67
C LYS A 179 8.36 -26.48 0.20
N SER A 180 7.30 -27.26 -0.04
CA SER A 180 5.93 -26.77 -0.24
C SER A 180 5.38 -26.14 1.02
#